data_AF-A0A9P7ETK6-F1
#
_entry.id   AF-A0A9P7ETK6-F1
#
_cell.length_a   1.000
_cell.length_b   1.000
_cell.length_c   1.000
_cell.angle_alpha   90.00
_cell.angle_beta   90.00
_cell.angle_gamma   90.00
#
_symmetry.space_group_name_H-M   'P 1'
#
loop_
_entity.id
_entity.type
_entity.pdbx_description
1 polymer ?
#
loop_
_entity_poly.entity_id
_entity_poly.type
_entity_poly.pdbx_seq_one_letter_code
_entity_poly.pdbx_strand_id
1 'polypeptide(L)'
;MTSFDPALTIAHSVAHSVAQLPPSMRTLKLTDLWLDLKMLSGFNPLAWVNLTNLEIVIDALDSFPCLLRLCPNLSLLTIVGIFRSTVETPAKSSHSKLRSLRISGNLDVDWIGSLGLFTIITLPNLCVVEVRNVGEWPHDMFKGFLTRSWCPLESLIFGGGVVTTGQQLEEYRTLFPSLSLVTDPTRCSFYF
;
A
#
# COMPACT_ATOMS: atom_id res chain seq x y z
N MET A 1 -34.09 -2.78 19.30
CA MET A 1 -33.45 -3.98 18.72
C MET A 1 -32.26 -3.50 17.91
N THR A 2 -31.05 -3.60 18.46
CA THR A 2 -29.81 -3.27 17.76
C THR A 2 -29.52 -4.38 16.76
N SER A 3 -29.48 -4.03 15.47
CA SER A 3 -29.04 -4.89 14.37
C SER A 3 -27.68 -5.50 14.70
N PHE A 4 -27.58 -6.83 14.71
CA PHE A 4 -26.34 -7.56 14.93
C PHE A 4 -25.52 -7.51 13.63
N ASP A 5 -24.46 -6.71 13.60
CA ASP A 5 -23.58 -6.64 12.44
C ASP A 5 -22.42 -7.67 12.61
N PRO A 6 -22.43 -8.78 11.85
CA PRO A 6 -21.39 -9.79 11.93
C PRO A 6 -20.01 -9.25 11.54
N ALA A 7 -19.93 -8.22 10.68
CA ALA A 7 -18.65 -7.62 10.28
C ALA A 7 -17.98 -6.88 11.45
N LEU A 8 -18.76 -6.19 12.28
CA LEU A 8 -18.26 -5.50 13.47
C LEU A 8 -17.71 -6.49 14.52
N THR A 9 -18.33 -7.66 14.63
CA THR A 9 -17.92 -8.71 15.58
C THR A 9 -16.57 -9.33 15.16
N ILE A 10 -16.36 -9.56 13.86
CA ILE A 10 -15.09 -10.06 13.32
C ILE A 10 -13.99 -9.03 13.52
N ALA A 11 -14.24 -7.75 13.19
CA ALA A 11 -13.27 -6.68 13.36
C ALA A 11 -12.81 -6.54 14.83
N HIS A 12 -13.73 -6.62 15.79
CA HIS A 12 -13.39 -6.62 17.22
C HIS A 12 -12.57 -7.85 17.64
N SER A 13 -12.91 -9.04 17.15
CA SER A 13 -12.14 -10.26 17.43
C SER A 13 -10.71 -10.18 16.89
N VAL A 14 -10.55 -9.62 15.69
CA VAL A 14 -9.22 -9.37 15.09
C VAL A 14 -8.46 -8.32 15.89
N ALA A 15 -9.09 -7.20 16.22
CA ALA A 15 -8.47 -6.15 17.02
C ALA A 15 -7.98 -6.69 18.38
N HIS A 16 -8.80 -7.53 19.03
CA HIS A 16 -8.41 -8.23 20.25
C HIS A 16 -7.25 -9.19 20.02
N SER A 17 -7.26 -9.96 18.92
CA SER A 17 -6.16 -10.87 18.58
C SER A 17 -4.86 -10.12 18.31
N VAL A 18 -4.93 -8.99 17.60
CA VAL A 18 -3.80 -8.07 17.38
C VAL A 18 -3.30 -7.49 18.71
N ALA A 19 -4.21 -7.18 19.63
CA ALA A 19 -3.85 -6.70 20.95
C ALA A 19 -3.07 -7.73 21.78
N GLN A 20 -3.24 -9.02 21.51
CA GLN A 20 -2.52 -10.10 22.20
C GLN A 20 -1.21 -10.49 21.48
N LEU A 21 -0.84 -9.81 20.39
CA LEU A 21 0.40 -10.12 19.70
C LEU A 21 1.61 -9.81 20.59
N PRO A 22 2.66 -10.65 20.53
CA PRO A 22 3.89 -10.39 21.27
C PRO A 22 4.47 -9.03 20.88
N PRO A 23 4.95 -8.22 21.83
CA PRO A 23 5.58 -6.93 21.51
C PRO A 23 6.87 -7.09 20.70
N SER A 24 7.45 -8.29 20.65
CA SER A 24 8.61 -8.60 19.83
C SER A 24 8.28 -8.88 18.36
N MET A 25 6.99 -8.94 17.99
CA MET A 25 6.57 -9.25 16.62
C MET A 25 7.05 -8.17 15.65
N ARG A 26 7.71 -8.60 14.57
CA ARG A 26 8.25 -7.72 13.52
C ARG A 26 7.49 -7.83 12.20
N THR A 27 6.81 -8.94 11.99
CA THR A 27 6.10 -9.24 10.74
C THR A 27 4.67 -9.61 11.05
N LEU A 28 3.74 -8.99 10.35
CA LEU A 28 2.31 -9.26 10.47
C LEU A 28 1.68 -9.37 9.08
N LYS A 29 0.78 -10.34 8.89
CA LYS A 29 0.01 -10.54 7.67
C LYS A 29 -1.48 -10.54 7.99
N LEU A 30 -2.23 -9.69 7.31
CA LEU A 30 -3.67 -9.45 7.47
C LEU A 30 -4.31 -9.36 6.08
N THR A 31 -4.25 -10.47 5.33
CA THR A 31 -4.62 -10.52 3.91
C THR A 31 -6.09 -10.87 3.66
N ASP A 32 -6.74 -11.54 4.61
CA ASP A 32 -8.11 -12.06 4.44
C ASP A 32 -9.16 -11.25 5.21
N LEU A 33 -8.77 -10.07 5.71
CA LEU A 33 -9.57 -9.27 6.62
C LEU A 33 -9.67 -7.84 6.13
N TRP A 34 -10.91 -7.34 6.01
CA TRP A 34 -11.19 -5.93 5.75
C TRP A 34 -11.22 -5.20 7.08
N LEU A 35 -10.13 -4.51 7.38
CA LEU A 35 -9.97 -3.87 8.67
C LEU A 35 -10.12 -2.36 8.53
N ASP A 36 -11.04 -1.81 9.32
CA ASP A 36 -11.03 -0.39 9.63
C ASP A 36 -9.84 -0.10 10.55
N LEU A 37 -8.81 0.51 9.98
CA LEU A 37 -7.58 0.84 10.69
C LEU A 37 -7.79 1.89 11.79
N LYS A 38 -8.89 2.67 11.74
CA LYS A 38 -9.25 3.59 12.83
C LYS A 38 -9.63 2.80 14.08
N MET A 39 -10.34 1.68 13.93
CA MET A 39 -10.67 0.78 15.04
C MET A 39 -9.42 0.13 15.63
N LEU A 40 -8.49 -0.30 14.78
CA LEU A 40 -7.25 -0.94 15.24
C LEU A 40 -6.33 0.00 16.03
N SER A 41 -6.41 1.31 15.76
CA SER A 41 -5.57 2.31 16.44
C SER A 41 -5.78 2.38 17.96
N GLY A 42 -6.94 1.93 18.45
CA GLY A 42 -7.25 1.88 19.88
C GLY A 42 -6.62 0.69 20.61
N PHE A 43 -6.04 -0.29 19.90
CA PHE A 43 -5.64 -1.56 20.49
C PHE A 43 -4.11 -1.78 20.41
N ASN A 44 -3.51 -2.05 21.58
CA ASN A 44 -2.09 -2.35 21.81
C ASN A 44 -1.10 -1.59 20.90
N PRO A 45 -0.83 -0.31 21.19
CA PRO A 45 0.10 0.50 20.39
C PRO A 45 1.52 -0.10 20.33
N LEU A 46 1.93 -0.91 21.32
CA LEU A 46 3.25 -1.53 21.36
C LEU A 46 3.44 -2.62 20.31
N ALA A 47 2.38 -3.36 19.96
CA ALA A 47 2.45 -4.37 18.91
C ALA A 47 2.74 -3.72 17.54
N TRP A 48 2.04 -2.63 17.22
CA TRP A 48 2.18 -1.91 15.96
C TRP A 48 3.53 -1.19 15.82
N VAL A 49 4.01 -0.56 16.89
CA VAL A 49 5.29 0.18 16.88
C VAL A 49 6.46 -0.73 16.51
N ASN A 50 6.40 -2.01 16.84
CA ASN A 50 7.48 -2.94 16.61
C ASN A 50 7.50 -3.57 15.21
N LEU A 51 6.44 -3.40 14.43
CA LEU A 51 6.36 -3.96 13.09
C LEU A 51 7.35 -3.29 12.13
N THR A 52 8.12 -4.12 11.45
CA THR A 52 9.01 -3.73 10.35
C THR A 52 8.47 -4.21 9.01
N ASN A 53 7.60 -5.22 9.00
CA ASN A 53 7.03 -5.82 7.81
C ASN A 53 5.52 -6.01 8.01
N LEU A 54 4.72 -5.46 7.12
CA LEU A 54 3.27 -5.59 7.16
C LEU A 54 2.75 -5.97 5.79
N GLU A 55 1.89 -6.98 5.74
CA GLU A 55 1.10 -7.33 4.57
C GLU A 55 -0.37 -7.19 4.94
N ILE A 56 -1.13 -6.39 4.20
CA ILE A 56 -2.49 -6.00 4.61
C ILE A 56 -3.40 -5.72 3.42
N VAL A 57 -4.69 -5.96 3.64
CA VAL A 57 -5.78 -5.41 2.82
C VAL A 57 -6.33 -4.15 3.46
N ILE A 58 -6.44 -3.08 2.66
CA ILE A 58 -6.93 -1.79 3.13
C ILE A 58 -8.37 -1.61 2.64
N ASP A 59 -9.28 -1.47 3.60
CA ASP A 59 -10.68 -1.28 3.26
C ASP A 59 -10.92 0.09 2.58
N ALA A 60 -10.39 1.17 3.15
CA ALA A 60 -10.55 2.52 2.60
C ALA A 60 -9.23 3.30 2.53
N LEU A 61 -9.03 4.04 1.43
CA LEU A 61 -7.79 4.79 1.18
C LEU A 61 -7.52 5.88 2.24
N ASP A 62 -8.58 6.47 2.80
CA ASP A 62 -8.53 7.46 3.89
C ASP A 62 -7.89 6.92 5.18
N SER A 63 -7.82 5.61 5.32
CA SER A 63 -7.27 4.90 6.46
C SER A 63 -5.76 4.64 6.33
N PHE A 64 -5.20 4.83 5.13
CA PHE A 64 -3.77 4.66 4.87
C PHE A 64 -2.87 5.56 5.74
N PRO A 65 -3.16 6.87 5.92
CA PRO A 65 -2.41 7.72 6.86
C PRO A 65 -2.43 7.19 8.29
N CYS A 66 -3.53 6.58 8.73
CA CYS A 66 -3.62 5.99 10.07
C CYS A 66 -2.65 4.83 10.21
N LEU A 67 -2.60 3.93 9.21
CA LEU A 67 -1.68 2.79 9.20
C LEU A 67 -0.22 3.20 9.33
N LEU A 68 0.20 4.21 8.56
CA LEU A 68 1.58 4.71 8.63
C LEU A 68 1.93 5.26 10.01
N ARG A 69 0.99 5.90 10.70
CA ARG A 69 1.19 6.40 12.07
C ARG A 69 1.28 5.27 13.09
N LEU A 70 0.54 4.18 12.90
CA LEU A 70 0.56 3.04 13.81
C LEU A 70 1.87 2.27 13.75
N CYS A 71 2.50 2.21 12.57
CA CYS A 71 3.71 1.40 12.35
C CYS A 71 4.95 2.27 12.08
N PRO A 72 5.41 3.14 13.00
CA PRO A 72 6.52 4.07 12.74
C PRO A 72 7.85 3.42 12.39
N ASN A 73 8.03 2.11 12.65
CA ASN A 73 9.23 1.34 12.30
C ASN A 73 9.07 0.51 11.03
N LEU A 74 7.99 0.70 10.27
CA LEU A 74 7.69 -0.08 9.08
C LEU A 74 8.74 0.15 7.98
N SER A 75 9.35 -0.94 7.52
CA SER A 75 10.39 -0.95 6.48
C SER A 75 9.88 -1.58 5.18
N LEU A 76 8.96 -2.52 5.28
CA LEU A 76 8.27 -3.18 4.17
C LEU A 76 6.75 -3.12 4.39
N LEU A 77 6.03 -2.59 3.42
CA LEU A 77 4.57 -2.63 3.35
C LEU A 77 4.14 -3.32 2.07
N THR A 78 3.33 -4.37 2.20
CA THR A 78 2.64 -5.02 1.09
C THR A 78 1.14 -4.75 1.21
N ILE A 79 0.58 -4.12 0.19
CA ILE A 79 -0.86 -3.85 0.06
C ILE A 79 -1.41 -4.87 -0.94
N VAL A 80 -2.34 -5.72 -0.50
CA VAL A 80 -2.94 -6.79 -1.33
C VAL A 80 -4.29 -6.36 -1.93
N GLY A 81 -4.82 -5.22 -1.49
CA GLY A 81 -6.11 -4.69 -1.95
C GLY A 81 -6.39 -3.32 -1.34
N ILE A 82 -7.03 -2.43 -2.11
CA ILE A 82 -7.69 -1.22 -1.62
C ILE A 82 -9.11 -1.21 -2.19
N PHE A 83 -10.12 -1.26 -1.32
CA PHE A 83 -11.51 -1.50 -1.76
C PHE A 83 -12.31 -0.22 -1.98
N ARG A 84 -12.14 0.78 -1.11
CA ARG A 84 -12.91 2.03 -1.14
C ARG A 84 -11.97 3.21 -1.35
N SER A 85 -12.19 3.94 -2.44
CA SER A 85 -11.58 5.25 -2.67
C SER A 85 -12.67 6.29 -2.49
N THR A 86 -12.76 6.87 -1.29
CA THR A 86 -13.66 8.01 -1.07
C THR A 86 -13.00 9.28 -1.58
N VAL A 87 -13.80 10.16 -2.20
CA VAL A 87 -13.36 11.39 -2.89
C VAL A 87 -12.94 12.51 -1.92
N GLU A 88 -13.11 12.31 -0.60
CA GLU A 88 -12.65 13.28 0.38
C GLU A 88 -11.14 13.34 0.38
N THR A 89 -10.58 14.53 0.12
CA THR A 89 -9.13 14.78 0.06
C THR A 89 -8.43 14.22 1.30
N PRO A 90 -7.78 13.04 1.21
CA PRO A 90 -7.27 12.39 2.39
C PRO A 90 -6.10 13.20 2.96
N ALA A 91 -5.93 13.15 4.28
CA ALA A 91 -4.82 13.83 4.92
C ALA A 91 -3.49 13.34 4.34
N LYS A 92 -2.61 14.29 3.97
CA LYS A 92 -1.26 13.95 3.53
C LYS A 92 -0.49 13.30 4.68
N SER A 93 0.29 12.27 4.37
CA SER A 93 1.07 11.51 5.34
C SER A 93 2.50 11.33 4.86
N SER A 94 3.42 11.18 5.80
CA SER A 94 4.82 10.89 5.52
C SER A 94 5.31 9.73 6.37
N HIS A 95 6.17 8.88 5.82
CA HIS A 95 6.76 7.77 6.57
C HIS A 95 8.27 7.66 6.30
N SER A 96 9.07 7.94 7.32
CA SER A 96 10.52 8.08 7.18
C SER A 96 11.30 6.77 7.18
N LYS A 97 10.72 5.63 7.57
CA LYS A 97 11.45 4.35 7.61
C LYS A 97 11.05 3.36 6.52
N LEU A 98 10.05 3.69 5.72
CA LEU A 98 9.53 2.76 4.72
C LEU A 98 10.52 2.70 3.54
N ARG A 99 11.09 1.52 3.31
CA ARG A 99 12.08 1.27 2.25
C ARG A 99 11.51 0.50 1.08
N SER A 100 10.51 -0.34 1.31
CA SER A 100 9.87 -1.14 0.27
C SER A 100 8.36 -1.01 0.35
N LEU A 101 7.74 -0.72 -0.78
CA LEU A 101 6.30 -0.69 -0.97
C LEU A 101 5.93 -1.68 -2.07
N ARG A 102 5.10 -2.66 -1.73
CA ARG A 102 4.55 -3.63 -2.68
C ARG A 102 3.06 -3.43 -2.78
N ILE A 103 2.56 -3.40 -4.01
CA ILE A 103 1.17 -3.15 -4.31
C ILE A 103 0.72 -4.29 -5.23
N SER A 104 -0.14 -5.15 -4.73
CA SER A 104 -0.79 -6.17 -5.53
C SER A 104 -2.27 -5.85 -5.60
N GLY A 105 -2.79 -5.71 -6.81
CA GLY A 105 -4.22 -5.63 -7.03
C GLY A 105 -4.89 -6.98 -7.19
N ASN A 106 -6.22 -6.91 -7.26
CA ASN A 106 -7.06 -7.98 -7.76
C ASN A 106 -7.60 -7.50 -9.11
N LEU A 107 -7.47 -8.34 -10.15
CA LEU A 107 -7.82 -8.00 -11.54
C LEU A 107 -9.31 -7.62 -11.70
N ASP A 108 -10.15 -8.04 -10.76
CA ASP A 108 -11.61 -7.82 -10.77
C ASP A 108 -12.05 -6.46 -10.21
N VAL A 109 -11.12 -5.63 -9.68
CA VAL A 109 -11.46 -4.36 -9.05
C VAL A 109 -10.74 -3.22 -9.76
N ASP A 110 -11.48 -2.18 -10.11
CA ASP A 110 -10.97 -1.00 -10.83
C ASP A 110 -9.97 -0.21 -9.95
N TRP A 111 -8.69 -0.55 -10.06
CA TRP A 111 -7.60 0.01 -9.25
C TRP A 111 -7.23 1.45 -9.62
N ILE A 112 -7.75 1.97 -10.72
CA ILE A 112 -7.47 3.34 -11.18
C ILE A 112 -7.92 4.38 -10.12
N GLY A 113 -8.97 4.08 -9.35
CA GLY A 113 -9.42 4.91 -8.23
C GLY A 113 -8.59 4.80 -6.95
N SER A 114 -7.90 3.68 -6.71
CA SER A 114 -7.16 3.42 -5.47
C SER A 114 -5.72 3.97 -5.47
N LEU A 115 -5.23 4.43 -6.62
CA LEU A 115 -3.89 5.00 -6.77
C LEU A 115 -3.78 6.49 -6.41
N GLY A 116 -4.90 7.09 -5.96
CA GLY A 116 -4.87 8.32 -5.17
C GLY A 116 -3.92 8.24 -3.97
N LEU A 117 -3.51 7.03 -3.57
CA LEU A 117 -2.40 6.77 -2.66
C LEU A 117 -1.17 7.66 -2.92
N PHE A 118 -0.70 7.74 -4.17
CA PHE A 118 0.51 8.52 -4.49
C PHE A 118 0.32 10.04 -4.31
N THR A 119 -0.92 10.53 -4.31
CA THR A 119 -1.23 11.94 -4.06
C THR A 119 -1.19 12.32 -2.58
N ILE A 120 -1.33 11.33 -1.68
CA ILE A 120 -1.49 11.56 -0.24
C ILE A 120 -0.30 11.10 0.61
N ILE A 121 0.73 10.50 0.01
CA ILE A 121 1.89 9.98 0.76
C ILE A 121 3.22 10.63 0.35
N THR A 122 4.14 10.76 1.28
CA THR A 122 5.54 11.15 1.04
C THR A 122 6.43 10.11 1.72
N LEU A 123 7.30 9.44 0.96
CA LEU A 123 8.10 8.33 1.48
C LEU A 123 9.59 8.57 1.22
N PRO A 124 10.27 9.41 2.02
CA PRO A 124 11.61 9.92 1.70
C PRO A 124 12.72 8.89 1.66
N ASN A 125 12.53 7.71 2.26
CA ASN A 125 13.53 6.64 2.27
C ASN A 125 13.10 5.42 1.45
N LEU A 126 12.12 5.58 0.56
CA LEU A 126 11.64 4.51 -0.31
C LEU A 126 12.70 4.15 -1.36
N CYS A 127 13.10 2.89 -1.37
CA CYS A 127 14.10 2.33 -2.28
C CYS A 127 13.49 1.40 -3.31
N VAL A 128 12.42 0.66 -2.96
CA VAL A 128 11.83 -0.36 -3.82
C VAL A 128 10.32 -0.16 -3.93
N VAL A 129 9.83 -0.10 -5.16
CA VAL A 129 8.41 -0.16 -5.48
C VAL A 129 8.16 -1.37 -6.36
N GLU A 130 7.25 -2.23 -5.94
CA GLU A 130 6.80 -3.37 -6.73
C GLU A 130 5.29 -3.31 -6.90
N VAL A 131 4.82 -3.50 -8.13
CA VAL A 131 3.41 -3.34 -8.48
C VAL A 131 2.97 -4.50 -9.35
N ARG A 132 1.83 -5.10 -9.03
CA ARG A 132 1.24 -6.24 -9.76
C ARG A 132 -0.27 -6.09 -9.85
N ASN A 133 -0.87 -6.53 -10.95
CA ASN A 133 -2.32 -6.63 -11.14
C ASN A 133 -3.09 -5.33 -10.84
N VAL A 134 -2.54 -4.16 -11.19
CA VAL A 134 -3.20 -2.86 -10.96
C VAL A 134 -3.86 -2.28 -12.22
N GLY A 135 -3.76 -2.97 -13.37
CA GLY A 135 -4.25 -2.43 -14.64
C GLY A 135 -3.39 -1.26 -15.12
N GLU A 136 -4.02 -0.15 -15.49
CA GLU A 136 -3.32 1.04 -15.98
C GLU A 136 -2.43 1.67 -14.90
N TRP A 137 -1.15 1.86 -15.24
CA TRP A 137 -0.18 2.49 -14.35
C TRP A 137 -0.40 4.01 -14.28
N PRO A 138 -0.61 4.61 -13.09
CA PRO A 138 -0.91 6.03 -12.89
C PRO A 138 0.37 6.88 -13.00
N HIS A 139 0.96 6.90 -14.19
CA HIS A 139 2.28 7.43 -14.46
C HIS A 139 2.52 8.83 -13.88
N ASP A 140 1.60 9.76 -14.13
CA ASP A 140 1.72 11.16 -13.71
C ASP A 140 1.61 11.31 -12.18
N MET A 141 0.69 10.58 -11.55
CA MET A 141 0.56 10.59 -10.09
C MET A 141 1.81 10.03 -9.42
N PHE A 142 2.37 8.96 -9.98
CA PHE A 142 3.58 8.37 -9.44
C PHE A 142 4.80 9.29 -9.63
N LYS A 143 4.95 9.96 -10.79
CA LYS A 143 5.98 10.99 -10.97
C LYS A 143 5.85 12.11 -9.96
N GLY A 144 4.63 12.62 -9.76
CA GLY A 144 4.34 13.62 -8.74
C GLY A 144 4.68 13.14 -7.32
N PHE A 145 4.50 11.85 -7.04
CA PHE A 145 4.93 11.23 -5.78
C PHE A 145 6.46 11.17 -5.63
N LEU A 146 7.20 10.78 -6.67
CA LEU A 146 8.66 10.71 -6.63
C LEU A 146 9.27 12.09 -6.40
N THR A 147 8.81 13.09 -7.16
CA THR A 147 9.28 14.49 -7.03
C THR A 147 8.96 15.07 -5.65
N ARG A 148 7.85 14.68 -5.03
CA ARG A 148 7.51 15.11 -3.66
C ARG A 148 8.28 14.36 -2.59
N SER A 149 8.56 13.09 -2.81
CA SER A 149 9.21 12.23 -1.81
C SER A 149 10.71 12.41 -1.76
N TRP A 150 11.35 12.84 -2.85
CA TRP A 150 12.82 12.94 -2.93
C TRP A 150 13.49 11.63 -2.50
N CYS A 151 12.86 10.51 -2.83
CA CYS A 151 13.28 9.21 -2.32
C CYS A 151 14.44 8.63 -3.15
N PRO A 152 15.36 7.86 -2.53
CA PRO A 152 16.44 7.19 -3.23
C PRO A 152 15.91 5.91 -3.89
N LEU A 153 15.01 6.04 -4.86
CA LEU A 153 14.39 4.89 -5.52
C LEU A 153 15.46 4.13 -6.33
N GLU A 154 15.71 2.89 -5.93
CA GLU A 154 16.70 1.98 -6.53
C GLU A 154 16.02 1.00 -7.51
N SER A 155 14.78 0.59 -7.23
CA SER A 155 14.06 -0.37 -8.06
C SER A 155 12.58 -0.06 -8.21
N LEU A 156 12.10 -0.13 -9.45
CA LEU A 156 10.69 -0.10 -9.82
C LEU A 156 10.36 -1.35 -10.64
N ILE A 157 9.53 -2.21 -10.05
CA ILE A 157 9.22 -3.54 -10.56
C ILE A 157 7.75 -3.57 -10.96
N PHE A 158 7.50 -3.76 -12.25
CA PHE A 158 6.18 -4.00 -12.81
C PHE A 158 6.02 -5.50 -13.04
N GLY A 159 5.24 -6.17 -12.19
CA GLY A 159 4.87 -7.57 -12.41
C GLY A 159 3.69 -7.70 -13.38
N GLY A 160 3.17 -8.93 -13.50
CA GLY A 160 2.02 -9.22 -14.36
C GLY A 160 0.79 -8.36 -14.04
N GLY A 161 -0.03 -8.09 -15.07
CA GLY A 161 -1.26 -7.32 -14.94
C GLY A 161 -1.07 -5.81 -14.73
N VAL A 162 0.12 -5.26 -15.05
CA VAL A 162 0.37 -3.81 -15.11
C VAL A 162 0.51 -3.36 -16.56
N VAL A 163 -0.26 -2.35 -16.95
CA VAL A 163 -0.24 -1.73 -18.28
C VAL A 163 0.55 -0.42 -18.21
N THR A 164 1.69 -0.39 -18.90
CA THR A 164 2.57 0.79 -19.04
C THR A 164 3.12 0.86 -20.46
N THR A 165 3.62 2.03 -20.88
CA THR A 165 4.20 2.22 -22.21
C THR A 165 5.72 2.35 -22.16
N GLY A 166 6.39 2.03 -23.27
CA GLY A 166 7.84 2.22 -23.39
C GLY A 166 8.27 3.68 -23.12
N GLN A 167 7.47 4.66 -23.55
CA GLN A 167 7.72 6.07 -23.28
C GLN A 167 7.72 6.37 -21.76
N GLN A 168 6.72 5.86 -21.03
CA GLN A 168 6.65 6.06 -19.57
C GLN A 168 7.86 5.45 -18.85
N LEU A 169 8.33 4.29 -19.31
CA LEU A 169 9.52 3.63 -18.76
C LEU A 169 10.80 4.46 -19.01
N GLU A 170 10.97 4.98 -20.21
CA GLU A 170 12.12 5.84 -20.56
C GLU A 170 12.13 7.15 -19.77
N GLU A 171 10.95 7.71 -19.48
CA GLU A 171 10.84 8.88 -18.61
C GLU A 171 11.37 8.58 -17.20
N TYR A 172 11.08 7.41 -16.62
CA TYR A 172 11.63 7.03 -15.33
C TYR A 172 13.15 6.85 -15.37
N ARG A 173 13.71 6.27 -16.44
CA ARG A 173 15.16 6.15 -16.60
C ARG A 173 15.85 7.51 -16.68
N THR A 174 15.21 8.46 -17.34
CA THR A 174 15.73 9.83 -17.49
C THR A 174 15.72 10.56 -16.15
N LEU A 175 14.65 10.42 -15.37
CA LEU A 175 14.51 11.05 -14.06
C LEU A 175 15.41 10.41 -13.00
N PHE A 176 15.63 9.09 -13.08
CA PHE A 176 16.40 8.32 -12.12
C PHE A 176 17.37 7.39 -12.85
N PRO A 177 18.56 7.88 -13.25
CA PRO A 177 19.50 7.12 -14.07
C PRO A 177 19.99 5.81 -13.43
N SER A 178 20.01 5.74 -12.09
CA SER A 178 20.39 4.54 -11.33
C SER A 178 19.23 3.56 -11.09
N LEU A 179 18.03 3.86 -11.59
CA LEU A 179 16.83 3.06 -11.34
C LEU A 179 16.89 1.73 -12.09
N SER A 180 16.80 0.63 -11.34
CA SER A 180 16.55 -0.69 -11.89
C SER A 180 15.07 -0.84 -12.22
N LEU A 181 14.74 -0.75 -13.51
CA LEU A 181 13.41 -1.05 -14.04
C LEU A 181 13.32 -2.51 -14.45
N VAL A 182 12.40 -3.24 -13.82
CA VAL A 182 12.11 -4.64 -14.12
C VAL A 182 10.67 -4.75 -14.54
N THR A 183 10.41 -5.28 -15.73
CA THR A 183 9.07 -5.58 -16.23
C THR A 183 8.96 -7.08 -16.40
N ASP A 184 7.98 -7.72 -15.77
CA ASP A 184 7.66 -9.11 -16.02
C ASP A 184 6.79 -9.22 -17.29
N PRO A 185 7.29 -9.84 -18.37
CA PRO A 185 6.53 -9.99 -19.61
C PRO A 185 5.40 -11.02 -19.50
N THR A 186 5.19 -11.68 -18.35
CA THR A 186 4.16 -12.72 -18.24
C THR A 186 2.74 -12.16 -18.22
N ARG A 187 2.14 -12.25 -19.43
CA ARG A 187 0.72 -12.28 -19.79
C ARG A 187 -0.07 -10.97 -19.74
N CYS A 188 0.17 -10.13 -20.75
CA CYS A 188 -0.91 -9.50 -21.52
C CYS A 188 -1.73 -10.58 -22.27
N SER A 189 -2.39 -11.50 -21.57
CA SER A 189 -3.46 -12.30 -22.18
C SER A 189 -4.78 -11.65 -21.79
N PHE A 190 -5.19 -10.70 -22.62
CA PHE A 190 -6.56 -10.18 -22.65
C PHE A 190 -7.52 -11.38 -22.78
N TYR A 191 -8.33 -11.61 -21.76
CA TYR A 191 -9.60 -12.31 -21.97
C TYR A 191 -10.61 -11.23 -22.37
N PHE A 192 -11.01 -11.30 -23.64
CA PHE A 192 -12.07 -10.51 -24.27
C PHE A 192 -13.42 -10.81 -23.63
#